data_AF-A0A957Z0Z1-F1
#
_entry.id   AF-A0A957Z0Z1-F1
#
_cell.length_a   1.000
_cell.length_b   1.000
_cell.length_c   1.000
_cell.angle_alpha   90.00
_cell.angle_beta   90.00
_cell.angle_gamma   90.00
#
_symmetry.space_group_name_H-M   'P 1'
#
loop_
_entity.id
_entity.type
_entity.pdbx_description
1 polymer ?
#
loop_
_entity_poly.entity_id
_entity_poly.type
_entity_poly.pdbx_seq_one_letter_code
_entity_poly.pdbx_strand_id
1 'polypeptide(L)'
;MDPTNPVIKLCMAGTQAEFHGQMEQAHACYRQAWETARSDYEACVAAHYVARCQADPLEELRWNRIALDKADAVADDQVRGFYPSLYLSLGQAHEHLGRQAEADRFYALAAELGVIHQPDTRPGDTRLRDTHLRD
;
A
#
# COMPACT_ATOMS: atom_id res chain seq x y z
N MET A 1 12.80 -10.69 7.73
CA MET A 1 13.11 -10.17 6.39
C MET A 1 14.60 -10.38 6.16
N ASP A 2 14.97 -11.15 5.13
CA ASP A 2 16.38 -11.47 4.82
C ASP A 2 16.98 -10.35 3.94
N PRO A 3 17.93 -9.55 4.45
CA PRO A 3 18.52 -8.44 3.70
C PRO A 3 19.45 -8.90 2.58
N THR A 4 19.78 -10.20 2.50
CA THR A 4 20.58 -10.74 1.39
C THR A 4 19.75 -10.99 0.14
N ASN A 5 18.42 -11.07 0.28
CA ASN A 5 17.48 -11.31 -0.80
C ASN A 5 17.55 -10.19 -1.85
N PRO A 6 17.76 -10.50 -3.14
CA PRO A 6 17.91 -9.50 -4.20
C PRO A 6 16.67 -8.62 -4.37
N VAL A 7 15.46 -9.15 -4.17
CA VAL A 7 14.21 -8.38 -4.25
C VAL A 7 14.15 -7.36 -3.12
N ILE A 8 14.46 -7.77 -1.89
CA ILE A 8 14.50 -6.85 -0.73
C ILE A 8 15.53 -5.74 -0.95
N LYS A 9 16.71 -6.07 -1.47
CA LYS A 9 17.74 -5.06 -1.81
C LYS A 9 17.27 -4.05 -2.84
N LEU A 10 16.59 -4.50 -3.88
CA LEU A 10 16.03 -3.62 -4.91
C LEU A 10 14.92 -2.71 -4.34
N CYS A 11 14.04 -3.25 -3.49
CA CYS A 11 13.04 -2.44 -2.78
C CYS A 11 13.69 -1.39 -1.87
N MET A 12 14.72 -1.77 -1.09
CA MET A 12 15.46 -0.83 -0.25
C MET A 12 16.13 0.28 -1.08
N ALA A 13 16.76 -0.09 -2.21
CA ALA A 13 17.37 0.87 -3.13
C ALA A 13 16.33 1.83 -3.72
N GLY A 14 15.14 1.33 -4.09
CA GLY A 14 14.04 2.15 -4.57
C GLY A 14 13.54 3.13 -3.51
N THR A 15 13.35 2.68 -2.27
CA THR A 15 12.97 3.57 -1.15
C THR A 15 14.03 4.62 -0.86
N GLN A 16 15.32 4.27 -0.99
CA GLN A 16 16.39 5.24 -0.86
C GLN A 16 16.37 6.28 -1.99
N ALA A 17 16.04 5.89 -3.22
CA ALA A 17 15.87 6.80 -4.35
C ALA A 17 14.66 7.73 -4.14
N GLU A 18 13.54 7.22 -3.62
CA GLU A 18 12.38 8.05 -3.23
C GLU A 18 12.78 9.15 -2.24
N PHE A 19 13.55 8.78 -1.20
CA PHE A 19 14.02 9.73 -0.20
C PHE A 19 14.88 10.86 -0.81
N HIS A 20 15.60 10.59 -1.89
CA HIS A 20 16.37 11.59 -2.63
C HIS A 20 15.58 12.31 -3.73
N GLY A 21 14.27 12.07 -3.85
CA GLY A 21 13.43 12.65 -4.91
C GLY A 21 13.62 12.04 -6.30
N GLN A 22 14.32 10.91 -6.40
CA GLN A 22 14.69 10.24 -7.66
C GLN A 22 13.62 9.21 -8.07
N MET A 23 12.40 9.70 -8.39
CA MET A 23 11.24 8.83 -8.62
C MET A 23 11.43 7.85 -9.78
N GLU A 24 12.02 8.27 -10.91
CA GLU A 24 12.27 7.37 -12.04
C GLU A 24 13.19 6.21 -11.65
N GLN A 25 14.22 6.48 -10.85
CA GLN A 25 15.14 5.46 -10.36
C GLN A 25 14.44 4.51 -9.38
N ALA A 26 13.60 5.04 -8.49
CA ALA A 26 12.79 4.22 -7.59
C ALA A 26 11.89 3.26 -8.38
N HIS A 27 11.20 3.77 -9.39
CA HIS A 27 10.32 2.99 -10.26
C HIS A 27 11.08 1.88 -10.98
N ALA A 28 12.27 2.17 -11.49
CA ALA A 28 13.13 1.18 -12.13
C ALA A 28 13.56 0.08 -11.15
N CYS A 29 13.96 0.44 -9.93
CA CYS A 29 14.32 -0.53 -8.89
C CYS A 29 13.15 -1.46 -8.54
N TYR A 30 11.94 -0.93 -8.35
CA TYR A 30 10.78 -1.76 -8.00
C TYR A 30 10.33 -2.67 -9.16
N ARG A 31 10.42 -2.19 -10.40
CA ARG A 31 10.15 -3.03 -11.57
C ARG A 31 11.16 -4.17 -11.68
N GLN A 32 12.43 -3.88 -11.49
CA GLN A 32 13.47 -4.91 -11.47
C GLN A 32 13.26 -5.90 -10.32
N ALA A 33 12.79 -5.43 -9.16
CA ALA A 33 12.44 -6.29 -8.03
C ALA A 33 11.34 -7.29 -8.43
N TRP A 34 10.31 -6.81 -9.13
CA TRP A 34 9.23 -7.65 -9.65
C TRP A 34 9.73 -8.69 -10.65
N GLU A 35 10.57 -8.29 -11.61
CA GLU A 35 11.16 -9.19 -12.61
C GLU A 35 12.12 -10.23 -12.00
N THR A 36 12.71 -9.90 -10.84
CA THR A 36 13.67 -10.76 -10.12
C THR A 36 12.98 -11.75 -9.18
N ALA A 37 11.73 -11.52 -8.81
CA ALA A 37 11.01 -12.35 -7.85
C ALA A 37 10.87 -13.80 -8.34
N ARG A 38 11.17 -14.77 -7.46
CA ARG A 38 11.14 -16.21 -7.74
C ARG A 38 10.22 -16.99 -6.78
N SER A 39 9.64 -16.31 -5.80
CA SER A 39 8.65 -16.87 -4.87
C SER A 39 7.46 -15.93 -4.73
N ASP A 40 6.32 -16.47 -4.27
CA ASP A 40 5.14 -15.64 -4.02
C ASP A 40 5.38 -14.60 -2.91
N TYR A 41 6.23 -14.91 -1.92
CA TYR A 41 6.67 -13.93 -0.92
C TYR A 41 7.40 -12.76 -1.56
N GLU A 42 8.41 -13.03 -2.39
CA GLU A 42 9.15 -12.00 -3.11
C GLU A 42 8.26 -11.20 -4.05
N ALA A 43 7.36 -11.88 -4.77
CA ALA A 43 6.41 -11.26 -5.68
C ALA A 43 5.42 -10.35 -4.95
N CYS A 44 4.95 -10.77 -3.77
CA CYS A 44 4.12 -9.94 -2.88
C CYS A 44 4.84 -8.64 -2.51
N VAL A 45 6.08 -8.74 -2.00
CA VAL A 45 6.87 -7.56 -1.62
C VAL A 45 7.08 -6.65 -2.82
N ALA A 46 7.55 -7.19 -3.95
CA ALA A 46 7.82 -6.40 -5.14
C ALA A 46 6.56 -5.70 -5.66
N ALA A 47 5.43 -6.42 -5.77
CA ALA A 47 4.16 -5.86 -6.24
C ALA A 47 3.66 -4.71 -5.36
N HIS A 48 3.80 -4.82 -4.03
CA HIS A 48 3.45 -3.74 -3.10
C HIS A 48 4.24 -2.45 -3.39
N TYR A 49 5.55 -2.57 -3.64
CA TYR A 49 6.37 -1.41 -4.00
C TYR A 49 6.08 -0.87 -5.41
N VAL A 50 5.79 -1.73 -6.38
CA VAL A 50 5.37 -1.29 -7.71
C VAL A 50 4.05 -0.50 -7.65
N ALA A 51 3.10 -0.91 -6.80
CA ALA A 51 1.82 -0.23 -6.63
C ALA A 51 1.99 1.23 -6.19
N ARG A 52 2.87 1.48 -5.21
CA ARG A 52 3.15 2.82 -4.65
C ARG A 52 3.67 3.84 -5.66
N CYS A 53 4.14 3.38 -6.81
CA CYS A 53 4.73 4.20 -7.87
C CYS A 53 3.78 4.44 -9.05
N GLN A 54 2.58 3.88 -9.02
CA GLN A 54 1.62 4.08 -10.09
C GLN A 54 0.95 5.44 -9.95
N ALA A 55 1.00 6.24 -11.01
CA ALA A 55 0.27 7.51 -11.08
C ALA A 55 -1.23 7.31 -11.42
N ASP A 56 -1.56 6.18 -12.06
CA ASP A 56 -2.95 5.79 -12.35
C ASP A 56 -3.51 4.99 -11.16
N PRO A 57 -4.58 5.49 -10.49
CA PRO A 57 -5.22 4.78 -9.39
C PRO A 57 -5.73 3.38 -9.75
N LEU A 58 -6.06 3.12 -11.02
CA LEU A 58 -6.46 1.78 -11.47
C LEU A 58 -5.28 0.81 -11.48
N GLU A 59 -4.10 1.26 -11.92
CA GLU A 59 -2.89 0.44 -11.89
C GLU A 59 -2.38 0.28 -10.46
N GLU A 60 -2.47 1.32 -9.62
CA GLU A 60 -2.20 1.21 -8.17
C GLU A 60 -3.06 0.11 -7.54
N LEU A 61 -4.38 0.13 -7.77
CA LEU A 61 -5.29 -0.90 -7.26
C LEU A 61 -4.94 -2.29 -7.79
N ARG A 62 -4.65 -2.40 -9.08
CA ARG A 62 -4.29 -3.67 -9.72
C ARG A 62 -3.04 -4.28 -9.08
N TRP A 63 -1.99 -3.49 -8.89
CA TRP A 63 -0.75 -3.98 -8.27
C TRP A 63 -0.92 -4.31 -6.79
N ASN A 64 -1.69 -3.52 -6.05
CA ASN A 64 -2.04 -3.86 -4.67
C ASN A 64 -2.86 -5.16 -4.57
N ARG A 65 -3.74 -5.44 -5.54
CA ARG A 65 -4.44 -6.73 -5.62
C ARG A 65 -3.48 -7.89 -5.87
N ILE A 66 -2.57 -7.73 -6.82
CA ILE A 66 -1.52 -8.74 -7.10
C ILE A 66 -0.70 -9.01 -5.84
N ALA A 67 -0.32 -7.97 -5.10
CA ALA A 67 0.43 -8.13 -3.85
C ALA A 67 -0.37 -8.96 -2.82
N LEU A 68 -1.66 -8.67 -2.64
CA LEU A 68 -2.52 -9.44 -1.74
C LEU A 68 -2.70 -10.90 -2.20
N ASP A 69 -2.99 -11.13 -3.48
CA ASP A 69 -3.15 -12.49 -4.02
C ASP A 69 -1.87 -13.31 -3.84
N LYS A 70 -0.70 -12.67 -3.95
CA LYS A 70 0.60 -13.29 -3.69
C LYS A 70 0.85 -13.54 -2.20
N ALA A 71 0.41 -12.64 -1.32
CA ALA A 71 0.45 -12.90 0.12
C ALA A 71 -0.43 -14.11 0.49
N ASP A 72 -1.66 -14.18 -0.04
CA ASP A 72 -2.61 -15.27 0.22
C ASP A 72 -2.09 -16.64 -0.29
N ALA A 73 -1.25 -16.64 -1.33
CA ALA A 73 -0.62 -17.85 -1.87
C ALA A 73 0.55 -18.37 -1.03
N VAL A 74 1.11 -17.56 -0.12
CA VAL A 74 2.21 -17.98 0.75
C VAL A 74 1.65 -18.76 1.94
N ALA A 75 2.03 -20.02 2.07
CA ALA A 75 1.62 -20.89 3.18
C ALA A 75 2.32 -20.58 4.53
N ASP A 76 3.29 -19.67 4.53
CA ASP A 76 4.12 -19.33 5.69
C ASP A 76 3.58 -18.10 6.43
N ASP A 77 3.67 -18.09 7.77
CA ASP A 77 3.29 -16.95 8.62
C ASP A 77 4.13 -15.69 8.33
N GLN A 78 5.22 -15.80 7.55
CA GLN A 78 6.08 -14.67 7.13
C GLN A 78 5.34 -13.52 6.45
N VAL A 79 4.23 -13.79 5.74
CA VAL A 79 3.42 -12.73 5.11
C VAL A 79 2.42 -12.08 6.07
N ARG A 80 2.22 -12.62 7.28
CA ARG A 80 1.18 -12.11 8.19
C ARG A 80 1.44 -10.68 8.62
N GLY A 81 2.71 -10.31 8.78
CA GLY A 81 3.13 -8.94 9.06
C GLY A 81 2.91 -7.96 7.90
N PHE A 82 2.63 -8.45 6.69
CA PHE A 82 2.36 -7.62 5.51
C PHE A 82 0.89 -7.26 5.33
N TYR A 83 -0.05 -8.11 5.75
CA TYR A 83 -1.49 -7.86 5.57
C TYR A 83 -1.97 -6.49 6.05
N PRO A 84 -1.56 -5.96 7.22
CA PRO A 84 -2.02 -4.64 7.65
C PRO A 84 -1.69 -3.55 6.63
N SER A 85 -0.44 -3.55 6.12
CA SER A 85 0.01 -2.59 5.10
C SER A 85 -0.65 -2.81 3.74
N LEU A 86 -0.86 -4.06 3.34
CA LEU A 86 -1.54 -4.39 2.08
C LEU A 86 -3.00 -3.93 2.10
N TYR A 87 -3.71 -4.14 3.21
CA TYR A 87 -5.07 -3.64 3.38
C TYR A 87 -5.12 -2.12 3.41
N LEU A 88 -4.17 -1.46 4.08
CA LEU A 88 -4.09 0.00 4.06
C LEU A 88 -3.92 0.54 2.64
N SER A 89 -2.98 -0.02 1.85
CA SER A 89 -2.75 0.42 0.47
C SER A 89 -3.92 0.09 -0.47
N LEU A 90 -4.62 -1.03 -0.27
CA LEU A 90 -5.86 -1.31 -0.98
C LEU A 90 -6.96 -0.30 -0.65
N GLY A 91 -7.10 0.07 0.62
CA GLY A 91 -8.04 1.10 1.04
C GLY A 91 -7.76 2.44 0.35
N GLN A 92 -6.50 2.87 0.33
CA GLN A 92 -6.07 4.10 -0.34
C GLN A 92 -6.33 4.06 -1.84
N ALA A 93 -6.00 2.96 -2.52
CA ALA A 93 -6.26 2.82 -3.95
C ALA A 93 -7.77 2.88 -4.28
N HIS A 94 -8.62 2.30 -3.41
CA HIS A 94 -10.08 2.41 -3.55
C HIS A 94 -10.57 3.85 -3.30
N GLU A 95 -10.02 4.54 -2.32
CA GLU A 95 -10.33 5.94 -2.01
C GLU A 95 -9.95 6.87 -3.18
N HIS A 96 -8.77 6.70 -3.78
CA HIS A 96 -8.35 7.43 -4.97
C HIS A 96 -9.29 7.25 -6.17
N LEU A 97 -9.98 6.11 -6.25
CA LEU A 97 -10.99 5.81 -7.26
C LEU A 97 -12.40 6.28 -6.89
N GLY A 98 -12.58 6.93 -5.73
CA GLY A 98 -13.88 7.35 -5.20
C GLY A 98 -14.76 6.21 -4.70
N ARG A 99 -14.19 5.02 -4.46
CA ARG A 99 -14.89 3.81 -4.01
C ARG A 99 -14.85 3.72 -2.48
N GLN A 100 -15.56 4.66 -1.83
CA GLN A 100 -15.46 4.84 -0.38
C GLN A 100 -15.85 3.58 0.42
N ALA A 101 -16.89 2.86 0.02
CA ALA A 101 -17.36 1.68 0.74
C ALA A 101 -16.29 0.57 0.79
N GLU A 102 -15.59 0.34 -0.33
CA GLU A 102 -14.47 -0.59 -0.39
C GLU A 102 -13.25 -0.07 0.39
N ALA A 103 -12.98 1.24 0.33
CA ALA A 103 -11.89 1.84 1.09
C ALA A 103 -12.07 1.62 2.59
N ASP A 104 -13.24 1.96 3.13
CA ASP A 104 -13.60 1.81 4.54
C ASP A 104 -13.50 0.33 4.99
N ARG A 105 -13.92 -0.60 4.13
CA ARG A 105 -13.81 -2.04 4.41
C ARG A 105 -12.35 -2.47 4.56
N PHE A 106 -11.46 -2.04 3.67
CA PHE A 106 -10.05 -2.39 3.76
C PHE A 106 -9.34 -1.69 4.92
N TYR A 107 -9.71 -0.44 5.23
CA TYR A 107 -9.21 0.25 6.41
C TYR A 107 -9.64 -0.44 7.72
N ALA A 108 -10.86 -0.95 7.79
CA ALA A 108 -11.31 -1.76 8.93
C ALA A 108 -10.49 -3.04 9.09
N LEU A 109 -10.21 -3.77 7.99
CA LEU A 109 -9.35 -4.97 8.02
C LEU A 109 -7.92 -4.65 8.46
N ALA A 110 -7.36 -3.52 8.03
CA ALA A 110 -6.05 -3.06 8.51
C ALA A 110 -6.08 -2.76 10.02
N ALA A 111 -7.15 -2.12 10.50
CA ALA A 111 -7.33 -1.74 11.90
C ALA A 111 -7.50 -2.96 12.82
N GLU A 112 -8.19 -4.02 12.36
CA GLU A 112 -8.29 -5.30 13.07
C GLU A 112 -6.91 -5.93 13.33
N LEU A 113 -5.93 -5.63 12.46
CA LEU A 113 -4.55 -6.08 12.59
C LEU A 113 -3.61 -5.02 13.21
N GLY A 114 -4.16 -3.94 13.76
CA GLY A 114 -3.43 -2.92 14.51
C GLY A 114 -2.86 -1.75 13.70
N VAL A 115 -3.19 -1.64 12.41
CA VAL A 115 -2.81 -0.48 11.57
C VAL A 115 -4.04 0.36 11.26
N ILE A 116 -4.12 1.55 11.86
CA ILE A 116 -5.26 2.45 11.71
C ILE A 116 -4.97 3.46 10.60
N HIS A 117 -5.85 3.50 9.59
CA HIS A 117 -5.85 4.60 8.62
C HIS A 117 -6.24 5.90 9.34
N GLN A 118 -5.36 6.90 9.29
CA GLN A 118 -5.70 8.26 9.68
C GLN A 118 -6.06 9.02 8.41
N PRO A 119 -7.35 9.35 8.18
CA PRO A 119 -7.70 10.25 7.09
C PRO A 119 -6.95 11.56 7.31
N ASP A 120 -6.43 12.14 6.24
CA ASP A 120 -5.70 13.40 6.28
C ASP A 120 -6.67 14.52 6.70
N THR A 121 -6.92 14.65 8.00
CA THR A 121 -7.66 15.77 8.56
C THR A 121 -6.75 16.98 8.46
N ARG A 122 -6.77 17.63 7.30
CA ARG A 122 -6.27 19.00 7.16
C ARG A 122 -6.92 19.82 8.29
N PRO A 123 -6.15 20.55 9.11
CA PRO A 123 -6.72 21.42 10.14
C PRO A 123 -7.56 22.49 9.44
N GLY A 124 -8.88 22.30 9.36
CA GLY A 124 -9.77 23.19 8.63
C GLY A 124 -11.11 22.59 8.18
N ASP A 125 -11.26 21.27 8.06
CA ASP A 125 -12.53 20.65 7.63
C ASP A 125 -13.48 20.31 8.79
N THR A 126 -13.49 21.16 9.82
CA THR A 126 -14.60 21.18 10.78
C THR A 126 -15.74 21.93 10.11
N ARG A 127 -16.52 21.23 9.26
CA ARG A 127 -17.81 21.75 8.83
C ARG A 127 -18.63 22.07 10.08
N LEU A 128 -18.82 23.36 10.29
CA LEU A 128 -19.77 23.96 11.22
C LEU A 128 -21.04 23.12 11.22
N ARG A 129 -21.25 22.34 12.29
CA ARG A 129 -22.61 21.96 12.69
C ARG A 129 -23.19 23.14 13.44
N ASP A 130 -23.51 24.19 12.70
CA ASP A 130 -24.51 25.16 13.13
C ASP A 130 -25.87 24.70 12.60
N THR A 131 -26.71 24.21 13.50
CA THR A 131 -28.17 24.15 13.44
C THR A 131 -28.59 23.60 14.82
N HIS A 132 -29.37 24.27 15.66
CA HIS A 132 -30.14 25.50 15.55
C HIS A 132 -30.46 25.98 16.98
N LEU A 133 -30.69 27.28 17.13
CA LEU A 133 -31.22 27.96 18.31
C LEU A 133 -32.60 27.46 18.79
N ARG A 134 -32.93 27.86 20.03
CA ARG A 134 -34.26 27.99 20.72
C ARG A 134 -34.70 26.77 21.53
N ASP A 135 -35.12 26.89 22.79
CA ASP A 135 -35.58 28.04 23.61
C ASP A 135 -34.94 28.06 25.02
#